data_AF-A0A0A2CQE7-F1
#
_entry.id   AF-A0A0A2CQE7-F1
#
_cell.length_a   1.000
_cell.length_b   1.000
_cell.length_c   1.000
_cell.angle_alpha   90.00
_cell.angle_beta   90.00
_cell.angle_gamma   90.00
#
_symmetry.space_group_name_H-M   'P 1'
#
loop_
_entity.id
_entity.type
_entity.pdbx_description
1 polymer ?
#
loop_
_entity_poly.entity_id
_entity_poly.type
_entity_poly.pdbx_seq_one_letter_code
_entity_poly.pdbx_strand_id
1 'polypeptide(L)' 'MALRLPKADLMASVEAPILPGSNVVVNEIRSIYNGYSGCVQRISGDRAAVLFEGGNWDKLVTIPLKDLVLA' A
#
# COMPACT_ATOMS: atom_id res chain seq x y z
N MET A 1 30.37 32.85 3.67
CA MET A 1 29.92 31.85 2.68
C MET A 1 29.70 30.54 3.42
N ALA A 2 28.52 30.35 4.01
CA ALA A 2 28.21 29.16 4.79
C ALA A 2 27.69 28.07 3.85
N LEU A 3 28.40 26.94 3.79
CA LEU A 3 27.97 25.76 3.04
C LEU A 3 26.70 25.21 3.73
N ARG A 4 25.54 25.37 3.08
CA ARG A 4 24.27 24.84 3.58
C ARG A 4 24.30 23.32 3.40
N LEU A 5 24.45 22.58 4.51
CA LEU A 5 24.36 21.11 4.51
C LEU A 5 22.98 20.67 3.97
N PRO A 6 22.91 19.67 3.07
CA PRO A 6 21.63 19.13 2.62
C PRO A 6 20.94 18.42 3.81
N LYS A 7 19.83 18.97 4.28
CA LYS A 7 19.04 18.44 5.40
C LYS A 7 18.04 17.35 4.97
N ALA A 8 18.27 16.63 3.87
CA ALA A 8 17.21 15.79 3.30
C ALA A 8 17.61 14.43 2.71
N ASP A 9 18.87 13.98 2.81
CA ASP A 9 19.27 12.76 2.08
C ASP A 9 19.70 11.58 2.97
N LEU A 10 19.31 11.57 4.25
CA LEU A 10 19.54 10.43 5.14
C LEU A 10 18.25 9.69 5.49
N MET A 11 17.44 9.35 4.50
CA MET A 11 16.55 8.20 4.58
C MET A 11 16.85 7.38 3.34
N ALA A 12 17.49 6.23 3.52
CA ALA A 12 17.55 5.21 2.48
C ALA A 12 16.13 5.01 1.92
N SER A 13 16.01 4.63 0.64
CA SER A 13 14.74 4.30 -0.02
C SER A 13 14.07 3.11 0.68
N VAL A 14 13.53 3.35 1.86
CA VAL A 14 12.57 2.50 2.54
C VAL A 14 11.29 2.76 1.77
N GLU A 15 10.86 1.73 1.05
CA GLU A 15 9.53 1.71 0.44
C GLU A 15 8.54 2.20 1.50
N ALA A 16 7.79 3.26 1.17
CA ALA A 16 6.99 3.94 2.17
C ALA A 16 6.02 2.93 2.84
N PRO A 17 5.79 3.02 4.16
CA PRO A 17 4.95 2.06 4.84
C PRO A 17 3.50 2.16 4.33
N ILE A 18 2.86 1.01 4.14
CA ILE A 18 1.42 0.93 3.87
C ILE A 18 0.65 1.22 5.16
N LEU A 19 -0.25 2.20 5.13
CA LEU A 19 -1.08 2.61 6.26
C LEU A 19 -2.56 2.56 5.88
N PRO A 20 -3.50 2.57 6.85
CA PRO A 20 -4.89 2.84 6.55
C PRO A 20 -5.05 4.16 5.78
N GLY A 21 -5.80 4.12 4.68
CA GLY A 21 -5.95 5.20 3.72
C GLY A 21 -5.01 5.10 2.51
N SER A 22 -3.99 4.25 2.53
CA SER A 22 -3.10 4.04 1.37
C SER A 22 -3.82 3.36 0.21
N ASN A 23 -3.61 3.86 -0.99
CA ASN A 23 -3.94 3.14 -2.22
C ASN A 23 -2.86 2.09 -2.48
N VAL A 24 -3.29 0.87 -2.76
CA VAL A 24 -2.40 -0.28 -2.99
C VAL A 24 -2.83 -1.06 -4.21
N VAL A 25 -1.89 -1.75 -4.84
CA VAL A 25 -2.14 -2.75 -5.88
C VAL A 25 -1.78 -4.13 -5.32
N VAL A 26 -2.60 -5.13 -5.60
CA VAL A 26 -2.29 -6.53 -5.29
C VAL A 26 -1.26 -7.05 -6.29
N ASN A 27 -0.12 -7.52 -5.80
CA ASN A 27 0.99 -8.03 -6.58
C ASN A 27 1.33 -9.48 -6.20
N GLU A 28 0.38 -10.39 -6.43
CA GLU A 28 0.55 -11.84 -6.22
C GLU A 28 -0.13 -12.60 -7.35
N ILE A 29 0.68 -13.21 -8.22
CA ILE A 29 0.21 -13.82 -9.47
C ILE A 29 -0.79 -14.97 -9.28
N ARG A 30 -0.79 -15.62 -8.11
CA ARG A 30 -1.74 -16.69 -7.77
C ARG A 30 -3.06 -16.16 -7.20
N SER A 31 -3.16 -14.86 -6.93
CA SER A 31 -4.37 -14.22 -6.43
C SER A 31 -5.32 -13.89 -7.58
N ILE A 32 -6.62 -14.15 -7.41
CA ILE A 32 -7.65 -13.66 -8.34
C ILE A 32 -7.80 -12.13 -8.32
N TYR A 33 -7.20 -11.46 -7.33
CA TYR A 33 -7.17 -10.01 -7.22
C TYR A 33 -5.87 -9.41 -7.80
N ASN A 34 -4.98 -10.21 -8.40
CA ASN A 34 -3.71 -9.71 -8.96
C ASN A 34 -3.94 -8.53 -9.93
N GLY A 35 -3.24 -7.42 -9.72
CA GLY A 35 -3.38 -6.19 -10.49
C GLY A 35 -4.59 -5.31 -10.11
N TYR A 36 -5.44 -5.74 -9.16
CA TYR A 36 -6.52 -4.89 -8.67
C TYR A 36 -5.96 -3.85 -7.70
N SER A 37 -6.46 -2.63 -7.83
CA SER A 37 -6.13 -1.51 -6.94
C SER A 37 -7.26 -1.24 -5.97
N GLY A 38 -6.94 -0.87 -4.74
CA GLY A 38 -7.92 -0.53 -3.72
C GLY A 38 -7.34 0.31 -2.59
N CYS A 39 -8.19 0.72 -1.65
CA CYS A 39 -7.79 1.53 -0.49
C CYS A 39 -7.75 0.67 0.78
N VAL A 40 -6.65 0.76 1.54
CA VAL A 40 -6.52 0.05 2.81
C VAL A 40 -7.44 0.68 3.85
N GLN A 41 -8.36 -0.08 4.42
CA GLN A 41 -9.30 0.41 5.44
C GLN A 41 -8.78 0.18 6.87
N ARG A 42 -8.09 -0.94 7.10
CA ARG A 42 -7.48 -1.28 8.40
C ARG A 42 -6.34 -2.28 8.22
N ILE A 43 -5.46 -2.33 9.20
CA ILE A 43 -4.36 -3.30 9.29
C ILE A 43 -4.47 -4.06 10.61
N SER A 44 -4.24 -5.37 10.56
CA SER A 44 -4.15 -6.22 11.75
C SER A 44 -3.12 -7.30 11.51
N GLY A 45 -2.09 -7.35 12.38
CA GLY A 45 -0.96 -8.26 12.20
C GLY A 45 -0.23 -8.00 10.88
N ASP A 46 -0.06 -9.04 10.08
CA ASP A 46 0.62 -9.04 8.78
C ASP A 46 -0.35 -8.85 7.59
N ARG A 47 -1.58 -8.39 7.83
CA ARG A 47 -2.63 -8.27 6.81
C ARG A 47 -3.32 -6.92 6.81
N ALA A 48 -3.76 -6.51 5.63
CA ALA A 48 -4.55 -5.31 5.39
C ALA A 48 -5.93 -5.68 4.82
N ALA A 49 -6.98 -5.02 5.30
CA ALA A 49 -8.29 -5.07 4.65
C ALA A 49 -8.34 -4.00 3.57
N VAL A 50 -8.38 -4.42 2.30
CA VAL A 50 -8.41 -3.55 1.12
C VAL A 50 -9.84 -3.46 0.60
N LEU A 51 -10.33 -2.24 0.44
CA LEU A 51 -11.61 -1.93 -0.20
C LEU A 51 -11.40 -1.80 -1.70
N PHE A 52 -12.07 -2.65 -2.46
CA PHE A 52 -12.18 -2.56 -3.91
C PHE A 52 -13.53 -1.97 -4.27
N GLU A 53 -13.53 -0.94 -5.09
CA GLU A 53 -14.73 -0.24 -5.55
C GLU A 53 -14.90 -0.45 -7.06
N GLY A 54 -16.14 -0.68 -7.50
CA GLY A 54 -16.44 -0.87 -8.92
C GLY A 54 -17.94 -0.78 -9.20
N GLY A 55 -18.35 0.24 -9.94
CA GLY A 55 -19.77 0.49 -10.20
C GLY A 55 -20.51 0.85 -8.90
N ASN A 56 -21.58 0.11 -8.57
CA ASN A 56 -22.36 0.30 -7.34
C ASN A 56 -21.98 -0.68 -6.22
N TRP A 57 -20.91 -1.43 -6.38
CA TRP A 57 -20.53 -2.48 -5.44
C TRP A 57 -19.14 -2.24 -4.88
N ASP A 58 -19.05 -2.38 -3.56
CA ASP A 58 -17.80 -2.37 -2.84
C ASP A 58 -17.54 -3.76 -2.25
N LYS A 59 -16.28 -4.18 -2.25
CA LYS A 59 -15.85 -5.44 -1.66
C LYS A 59 -14.62 -5.23 -0.80
N LEU A 60 -14.74 -5.61 0.47
CA LEU A 60 -13.64 -5.57 1.43
C LEU A 60 -12.98 -6.95 1.54
N VAL A 61 -11.69 -7.05 1.24
CA VAL A 61 -10.92 -8.31 1.25
C VAL A 61 -9.66 -8.16 2.09
N THR A 62 -9.32 -9.17 2.89
CA THR A 62 -8.12 -9.15 3.75
C THR A 62 -6.94 -9.85 3.08
N ILE A 63 -5.92 -9.07 2.71
CA ILE A 63 -4.76 -9.49 1.91
C ILE A 63 -3.48 -9.38 2.77
N PRO A 64 -2.54 -10.34 2.67
CA PRO A 64 -1.23 -10.20 3.31
C PRO A 64 -0.50 -8.94 2.84
N LEU A 65 0.14 -8.21 3.76
CA LEU A 65 0.87 -6.97 3.42
C LEU A 65 1.98 -7.20 2.40
N LYS A 66 2.63 -8.38 2.43
CA LYS A 66 3.67 -8.77 1.47
C LYS A 66 3.18 -8.92 0.02
N ASP A 67 1.86 -9.02 -0.18
CA ASP A 67 1.25 -9.18 -1.50
C ASP A 67 0.70 -7.83 -2.01
N LEU A 68 1.00 -6.73 -1.33
CA LEU A 68 0.55 -5.37 -1.66
C LEU A 68 1.75 -4.48 -1.97
N VAL A 69 1.61 -3.64 -2.98
CA VAL A 69 2.54 -2.55 -3.30
C VAL A 69 1.80 -1.23 -3.25
N LEU A 70 2.48 -0.14 -2.88
CA LEU A 70 1.90 1.19 -2.96
C LEU A 70 1.61 1.54 -4.43
N ALA A 71 0.41 2.06 -4.68
CA ALA A 71 -0.07 2.46 -6.01
C ALA A 71 0.41 3.86 -6.39
#